data_AF-A0A2T9Y143-F1
#
_entry.id   AF-A0A2T9Y143-F1
#
_cell.length_a   1.000
_cell.length_b   1.000
_cell.length_c   1.000
_cell.angle_alpha   90.00
_cell.angle_beta   90.00
_cell.angle_gamma   90.00
#
_symmetry.space_group_name_H-M   'P 1'
#
loop_
_entity.id
_entity.type
_entity.pdbx_description
1 polymer ?
#
loop_
_entity_poly.entity_id
_entity_poly.type
_entity_poly.pdbx_seq_one_letter_code
_entity_poly.pdbx_strand_id
1 'polypeptide(L)'
;MYSFYNSFSIYLNTLRSEGLSAAYCDSNYTTWNSGMFQLAYIFYLSKYYEVVDTAIILLKGRRSSTLQTYHHAGAIMCMFLGVYYVPSAIFYFVVVNSFIHSIMYSYYALSSLGFHPPGKKYLTSLQITQFLLGFIYAPYTIFKPNCSNSAKVLLKNLSNLFI
;
A
#
# COMPACT_ATOMS: atom_id res chain seq x y z
N MET A 1 7.83 5.14 9.92
CA MET A 1 8.85 6.05 9.35
C MET A 1 10.01 5.31 8.68
N TYR A 2 10.61 4.28 9.29
CA TYR A 2 11.69 3.49 8.66
C TYR A 2 11.32 2.92 7.28
N SER A 3 10.13 2.33 7.14
CA SER A 3 9.62 1.80 5.87
C SER A 3 9.41 2.90 4.81
N PHE A 4 9.13 4.14 5.21
CA PHE A 4 8.99 5.25 4.25
C PHE A 4 10.36 5.68 3.72
N TYR A 5 11.34 5.92 4.60
CA TYR A 5 12.66 6.40 4.19
C TYR A 5 13.33 5.44 3.21
N ASN A 6 13.31 4.13 3.54
CA ASN A 6 13.89 3.11 2.67
C ASN A 6 13.12 2.95 1.37
N SER A 7 11.79 2.87 1.43
CA SER A 7 10.97 2.72 0.21
C SER A 7 11.10 3.93 -0.72
N PHE A 8 11.13 5.14 -0.17
CA PHE A 8 11.30 6.37 -0.93
C PHE A 8 12.69 6.46 -1.55
N SER A 9 13.74 6.09 -0.82
CA SER A 9 15.11 6.10 -1.35
C SER A 9 15.28 5.16 -2.55
N ILE A 10 14.71 3.96 -2.48
CA ILE A 10 14.76 2.99 -3.57
C ILE A 10 13.93 3.48 -4.75
N TYR A 11 12.73 4.01 -4.50
CA TYR A 11 11.87 4.57 -5.55
C TYR A 11 12.55 5.75 -6.28
N LEU A 12 13.21 6.65 -5.55
CA LEU A 12 13.92 7.79 -6.12
C LEU A 12 15.14 7.34 -6.94
N ASN A 13 15.87 6.32 -6.46
CA ASN A 13 16.99 5.73 -7.20
C ASN A 13 16.51 5.10 -8.51
N THR A 14 15.44 4.31 -8.48
CA THR A 14 14.82 3.73 -9.70
C THR A 14 14.36 4.81 -10.68
N LEU A 15 13.74 5.88 -10.18
CA LEU A 15 13.33 7.02 -11.02
C LEU A 15 14.52 7.70 -11.69
N ARG A 16 15.66 7.81 -11.00
CA ARG A 16 16.85 8.50 -11.49
C ARG A 16 17.66 7.64 -12.45
N SER A 17 17.69 6.31 -12.27
CA SER A 17 18.49 5.39 -13.08
C SER A 17 17.76 4.87 -14.31
N GLU A 18 16.48 4.51 -14.18
CA GLU A 18 15.72 3.82 -15.24
C GLU A 18 14.50 4.63 -15.74
N GLY A 19 14.24 5.79 -15.13
CA GLY A 19 13.16 6.71 -15.52
C GLY A 19 11.78 6.31 -15.00
N LEU A 20 10.77 7.11 -15.37
CA LEU A 20 9.38 6.92 -14.93
C LEU A 20 8.79 5.58 -15.39
N SER A 21 9.16 5.11 -16.58
CA SER A 21 8.65 3.84 -17.13
C SER A 21 9.01 2.63 -16.28
N ALA A 22 10.23 2.60 -15.72
CA ALA A 22 10.67 1.52 -14.84
C ALA A 22 10.04 1.64 -13.45
N ALA A 23 9.91 2.85 -12.91
CA ALA A 23 9.23 3.08 -11.63
C ALA A 23 7.74 2.65 -11.66
N TYR A 24 7.07 2.81 -12.81
CA TYR A 24 5.66 2.46 -12.96
C TYR A 24 5.40 0.99 -13.34
N CYS A 25 6.33 0.33 -14.04
CA CYS A 25 6.08 -1.01 -14.59
C CYS A 25 7.02 -2.10 -14.11
N ASP A 26 8.21 -1.76 -13.60
CA ASP A 26 9.28 -2.67 -13.16
C ASP A 26 9.35 -3.97 -14.00
N SER A 27 9.39 -3.82 -15.33
CA SER A 27 9.23 -4.96 -16.28
C SER A 27 10.31 -6.05 -16.11
N ASN A 28 11.48 -5.65 -15.59
CA ASN A 28 12.64 -6.52 -15.39
C ASN A 28 12.80 -7.00 -13.93
N TYR A 29 11.84 -6.72 -13.04
CA TYR A 29 11.92 -7.04 -11.60
C TYR A 29 13.20 -6.50 -10.91
N THR A 30 13.84 -5.48 -11.48
CA THR A 30 15.09 -4.90 -10.98
C THR A 30 14.86 -4.20 -9.65
N THR A 31 13.75 -3.47 -9.56
CA THR A 31 13.34 -2.79 -8.33
C THR A 31 12.91 -3.79 -7.26
N TRP A 32 12.20 -4.85 -7.66
CA TRP A 32 11.83 -5.97 -6.79
C TRP A 32 13.01 -6.68 -6.14
N ASN A 33 14.04 -7.00 -6.91
CA ASN A 33 15.25 -7.66 -6.40
C ASN A 33 16.16 -6.71 -5.60
N SER A 34 16.01 -5.39 -5.74
CA SER A 34 16.82 -4.39 -5.01
C SER A 34 16.43 -4.21 -3.54
N GLY A 35 15.68 -5.16 -2.95
CA GLY A 35 15.25 -5.12 -1.55
C GLY A 35 13.83 -4.57 -1.33
N MET A 36 13.13 -4.14 -2.39
CA MET A 36 11.74 -3.69 -2.26
C MET A 36 10.80 -4.83 -1.86
N PHE A 37 11.09 -6.07 -2.24
CA PHE A 37 10.34 -7.23 -1.76
C PHE A 37 10.36 -7.33 -0.23
N GLN A 38 11.53 -7.15 0.40
CA GLN A 38 11.65 -7.21 1.85
C GLN A 38 10.86 -6.09 2.53
N LEU A 39 10.89 -4.88 1.96
CA LEU A 39 10.11 -3.74 2.47
C LEU A 39 8.61 -3.96 2.30
N ALA A 40 8.17 -4.49 1.15
CA ALA A 40 6.78 -4.84 0.89
C ALA A 40 6.32 -5.94 1.85
N TYR A 41 7.17 -6.92 2.16
CA TYR A 41 6.87 -7.98 3.12
C TYR A 41 6.79 -7.47 4.56
N ILE A 42 7.72 -6.60 4.99
CA ILE A 42 7.66 -5.95 6.31
C ILE A 42 6.40 -5.07 6.40
N PHE A 43 6.07 -4.35 5.33
CA PHE A 43 4.85 -3.56 5.25
C PHE A 43 3.60 -4.43 5.30
N TYR A 44 3.61 -5.59 4.64
CA TYR A 44 2.55 -6.58 4.73
C TYR A 44 2.35 -7.09 6.16
N LEU A 45 3.43 -7.45 6.85
CA LEU A 45 3.40 -7.84 8.26
C LEU A 45 2.83 -6.73 9.16
N SER A 46 3.12 -5.46 8.87
CA SER A 46 2.57 -4.34 9.64
C SER A 46 1.03 -4.28 9.63
N LYS A 47 0.37 -4.79 8.57
CA LYS A 47 -1.09 -4.85 8.49
C LYS A 47 -1.72 -5.89 9.40
N TYR A 48 -1.00 -6.94 9.76
CA TYR A 48 -1.45 -7.89 10.78
C TYR A 48 -1.44 -7.28 12.18
N TYR A 49 -0.46 -6.41 12.49
CA TYR A 49 -0.44 -5.68 13.75
C TYR A 49 -1.63 -4.73 13.92
N GLU A 50 -2.14 -4.13 12.84
CA GLU A 50 -3.35 -3.29 12.87
C GLU A 50 -4.62 -4.11 13.22
N VAL A 51 -4.68 -5.38 12.82
CA VAL A 51 -5.76 -6.30 13.21
C VAL A 51 -5.68 -6.67 14.69
N VAL A 52 -4.47 -6.80 15.25
CA VAL A 52 -4.26 -7.06 16.68
C VAL A 52 -4.81 -5.92 17.53
N ASP A 53 -4.66 -4.66 17.11
CA ASP A 53 -5.26 -3.50 17.81
C ASP A 53 -6.78 -3.62 17.89
N THR A 54 -7.41 -4.07 16.80
CA THR A 54 -8.85 -4.31 16.73
C THR A 54 -9.27 -5.49 17.63
N ALA A 55 -8.47 -6.56 17.69
CA ALA A 55 -8.71 -7.70 18.56
C ALA A 55 -8.64 -7.32 20.05
N ILE A 56 -7.69 -6.46 20.44
CA ILE A 56 -7.56 -5.95 21.81
C ILE A 56 -8.78 -5.10 22.21
N ILE A 57 -9.32 -4.28 21.30
CA ILE A 57 -10.52 -3.46 21.53
C ILE A 57 -11.76 -4.35 21.76
N LEU A 58 -11.90 -5.40 20.96
CA LEU A 58 -12.97 -6.40 21.10
C LEU A 58 -12.84 -7.15 22.43
N LEU A 59 -11.62 -7.54 22.83
CA LEU A 59 -11.34 -8.17 24.13
C LEU A 59 -11.62 -7.22 25.31
N LYS A 60 -11.49 -5.90 25.13
CA LYS A 60 -11.89 -4.87 26.09
C LYS A 60 -13.41 -4.61 26.13
N GLY A 61 -14.22 -5.37 25.38
CA GLY A 61 -15.68 -5.24 25.37
C GLY A 61 -16.20 -3.98 24.66
N ARG A 62 -15.34 -3.26 23.93
CA ARG A 62 -15.73 -2.09 23.13
C ARG A 62 -16.09 -2.55 21.72
N ARG A 63 -17.18 -2.03 21.14
CA ARG A 63 -17.52 -2.33 19.75
C ARG A 63 -16.52 -1.66 18.80
N SER A 64 -15.75 -2.47 18.09
CA SER A 64 -15.02 -2.03 16.90
C SER A 64 -16.03 -1.59 15.83
N SER A 65 -15.72 -0.49 15.12
CA SER A 65 -16.52 -0.07 13.98
C SER A 65 -16.38 -1.09 12.85
N THR A 66 -17.50 -1.57 12.32
CA THR A 66 -17.53 -2.55 11.22
C THR A 66 -16.69 -2.07 10.03
N LEU A 67 -16.67 -0.77 9.75
CA LEU A 67 -15.89 -0.16 8.68
C LEU A 67 -14.39 -0.41 8.83
N GLN A 68 -13.86 -0.35 10.05
CA GLN A 68 -12.43 -0.53 10.32
C GLN A 68 -12.01 -1.99 10.13
N THR A 69 -12.86 -2.93 10.58
CA THR A 69 -12.62 -4.37 10.39
C THR A 69 -12.62 -4.77 8.92
N TYR A 70 -13.61 -4.31 8.13
CA TYR A 70 -13.66 -4.58 6.69
C TYR A 70 -12.49 -3.95 5.94
N HIS A 71 -12.11 -2.73 6.33
CA HIS A 71 -10.97 -2.05 5.75
C HIS A 71 -9.65 -2.79 6.00
N HIS A 72 -9.39 -3.26 7.22
CA HIS A 72 -8.16 -4.01 7.52
C HIS A 72 -8.13 -5.39 6.83
N ALA A 73 -9.26 -6.10 6.78
CA ALA A 73 -9.36 -7.36 6.04
C ALA A 73 -9.10 -7.17 4.54
N GLY A 74 -9.73 -6.17 3.93
CA GLY A 74 -9.52 -5.81 2.53
C GLY A 74 -8.08 -5.38 2.25
N ALA A 75 -7.46 -4.60 3.15
CA ALA A 75 -6.08 -4.17 3.01
C ALA A 75 -5.10 -5.35 3.00
N ILE A 76 -5.27 -6.34 3.88
CA ILE A 76 -4.43 -7.55 3.90
C ILE A 76 -4.59 -8.34 2.59
N MET A 77 -5.82 -8.56 2.15
CA MET A 77 -6.10 -9.29 0.91
C MET A 77 -5.53 -8.58 -0.33
N CYS A 78 -5.72 -7.26 -0.45
CA CYS A 78 -5.17 -6.46 -1.54
C CYS A 78 -3.64 -6.48 -1.55
N MET A 79 -2.99 -6.44 -0.38
CA MET A 79 -1.53 -6.47 -0.28
C MET A 79 -0.97 -7.84 -0.68
N PHE A 80 -1.62 -8.93 -0.24
CA PHE A 80 -1.25 -10.29 -0.67
C PHE A 80 -1.33 -10.46 -2.19
N LEU A 81 -2.45 -10.04 -2.80
CA LEU A 81 -2.63 -10.09 -4.25
C LEU A 81 -1.64 -9.19 -4.98
N GLY A 82 -1.35 -8.00 -4.44
CA GLY A 82 -0.41 -7.05 -5.02
C GLY A 82 1.03 -7.58 -5.03
N VAL A 83 1.49 -8.20 -3.94
CA VAL A 83 2.83 -8.80 -3.85
C VAL A 83 3.00 -9.96 -4.82
N TYR A 84 1.97 -10.78 -5.00
CA TYR A 84 2.06 -11.96 -5.87
C TYR A 84 1.89 -11.65 -7.36
N TYR A 85 1.00 -10.72 -7.71
CA TYR A 85 0.53 -10.59 -9.09
C TYR A 85 0.83 -9.24 -9.73
N VAL A 86 0.99 -8.17 -8.95
CA VAL A 86 1.22 -6.81 -9.47
C VAL A 86 2.31 -6.08 -8.67
N PRO A 87 3.58 -6.58 -8.73
CA PRO A 87 4.69 -6.06 -7.92
C PRO A 87 4.95 -4.56 -8.12
N SER A 88 4.76 -4.05 -9.34
CA SER A 88 4.91 -2.63 -9.66
C SER A 88 3.80 -1.74 -9.08
N ALA A 89 2.56 -2.25 -9.02
CA ALA A 89 1.45 -1.52 -8.40
C ALA A 89 1.61 -1.40 -6.89
N ILE A 90 2.10 -2.46 -6.25
CA ILE A 90 2.25 -2.48 -4.80
C ILE A 90 3.37 -1.56 -4.32
N PHE A 91 4.42 -1.33 -5.11
CA PHE A 91 5.48 -0.38 -4.75
C PHE A 91 4.99 1.05 -4.61
N TYR A 92 4.27 1.53 -5.61
CA TYR A 92 3.66 2.86 -5.56
C TYR A 92 2.74 2.96 -4.34
N PHE A 93 1.93 1.94 -4.09
CA PHE A 93 1.04 1.90 -2.94
C PHE A 93 1.80 1.94 -1.61
N VAL A 94 2.87 1.16 -1.45
CA VAL A 94 3.72 1.15 -0.24
C VAL A 94 4.34 2.51 0.00
N VAL A 95 4.91 3.17 -1.02
CA VAL A 95 5.56 4.49 -0.89
C VAL A 95 4.53 5.55 -0.46
N VAL A 96 3.39 5.63 -1.18
CA VAL A 96 2.34 6.63 -0.90
C VAL A 96 1.69 6.37 0.46
N ASN A 97 1.34 5.13 0.78
CA ASN A 97 0.74 4.80 2.06
C ASN A 97 1.70 5.12 3.21
N SER A 98 2.97 4.72 3.10
CA SER A 98 3.99 5.02 4.12
C SER A 98 4.19 6.52 4.35
N PHE A 99 4.05 7.34 3.29
CA PHE A 99 4.09 8.80 3.38
C PHE A 99 2.90 9.37 4.16
N ILE A 100 1.67 9.04 3.73
CA ILE A 100 0.44 9.49 4.39
C ILE A 100 0.40 9.03 5.85
N HIS A 101 0.80 7.79 6.11
CA HIS A 101 0.88 7.23 7.46
C HIS A 101 1.90 7.98 8.31
N SER A 102 3.06 8.33 7.75
CA SER A 102 4.06 9.13 8.48
C SER A 102 3.50 10.49 8.89
N ILE A 103 2.73 11.17 8.02
CA ILE A 103 2.03 12.42 8.34
C ILE A 103 0.97 12.20 9.44
N MET A 104 0.17 11.14 9.30
CA MET A 104 -0.89 10.82 10.25
C MET A 104 -0.35 10.53 11.66
N TYR A 105 0.69 9.72 11.79
CA TYR A 105 1.32 9.46 13.10
C TYR A 105 1.98 10.70 13.68
N SER A 106 2.59 11.54 12.84
CA SER A 106 3.16 12.81 13.31
C SER A 106 2.08 13.73 13.88
N TYR A 107 0.91 13.79 13.24
CA TYR A 107 -0.26 14.53 13.74
C TYR A 107 -0.77 13.97 15.08
N TYR A 108 -0.88 12.64 15.22
CA TYR A 108 -1.30 12.03 16.48
C TYR A 108 -0.28 12.21 17.60
N ALA A 109 1.02 12.15 17.30
CA ALA A 109 2.08 12.44 18.26
C ALA A 109 1.98 13.88 18.79
N LEU A 110 1.79 14.87 17.90
CA LEU A 110 1.54 16.26 18.28
C LEU A 110 0.28 16.39 19.14
N SER A 111 -0.79 15.68 18.79
CA SER A 111 -2.04 15.64 19.58
C SER A 111 -1.83 15.07 20.98
N SER A 112 -0.97 14.06 21.13
CA SER A 112 -0.65 13.47 22.44
C SER A 112 0.22 14.36 23.32
N LEU A 113 0.97 15.30 22.72
CA LEU A 113 1.75 16.32 23.42
C LEU A 113 0.92 17.54 23.85
N GLY A 114 -0.41 17.50 23.67
CA GLY A 114 -1.34 18.55 24.10
C GLY A 114 -1.60 19.64 23.05
N PHE A 115 -0.87 19.65 21.93
CA PHE A 115 -1.17 20.50 20.79
C PHE A 115 -2.32 19.88 20.00
N HIS A 116 -3.47 20.55 19.89
CA HIS A 116 -4.60 20.08 19.07
C HIS A 116 -4.66 20.83 17.73
N PRO A 117 -3.77 20.51 16.75
CA PRO A 117 -3.77 21.22 15.48
C PRO A 117 -5.10 21.01 14.74
N PRO A 118 -5.76 22.08 14.26
CA PRO A 118 -6.94 21.95 13.43
C PRO A 118 -6.54 21.38 12.07
N GLY A 119 -6.78 20.08 11.85
CA GLY A 119 -6.29 19.42 10.64
C GLY A 119 -6.85 18.04 10.33
N LYS A 120 -7.71 17.47 11.19
CA LYS A 120 -8.23 16.10 11.05
C LYS A 120 -8.89 15.86 9.69
N LYS A 121 -9.64 16.85 9.18
CA LYS A 121 -10.32 16.75 7.87
C LYS A 121 -9.34 16.59 6.70
N TYR A 122 -8.21 17.30 6.73
CA TYR A 122 -7.19 17.19 5.69
C TYR A 122 -6.51 15.82 5.70
N LEU A 123 -6.25 15.27 6.89
CA LEU A 123 -5.73 13.91 7.02
C LEU A 123 -6.69 12.87 6.42
N THR A 124 -7.98 12.96 6.74
CA THR A 124 -8.99 12.05 6.17
C THR A 124 -9.12 12.23 4.67
N SER A 125 -9.09 13.46 4.14
CA SER A 125 -9.08 13.69 2.69
C SER A 125 -7.86 13.08 2.02
N LEU A 126 -6.66 13.24 2.58
CA LEU A 126 -5.44 12.62 2.06
C LEU A 126 -5.52 11.09 2.07
N GLN A 127 -6.09 10.51 3.13
CA GLN A 127 -6.32 9.07 3.23
C GLN A 127 -7.32 8.55 2.20
N ILE A 128 -8.33 9.34 1.82
CA ILE A 128 -9.27 8.95 0.76
C ILE A 128 -8.60 9.08 -0.61
N THR A 129 -7.83 10.15 -0.84
CA THR A 129 -7.11 10.37 -2.09
C THR A 129 -6.12 9.26 -2.39
N GLN A 130 -5.37 8.73 -1.41
CA GLN A 130 -4.46 7.59 -1.66
C GLN A 130 -5.22 6.36 -2.18
N PHE A 131 -6.44 6.10 -1.71
CA PHE A 131 -7.22 4.95 -2.15
C PHE A 131 -7.74 5.14 -3.56
N LEU A 132 -8.23 6.34 -3.89
CA LEU A 132 -8.66 6.67 -5.25
C LEU A 132 -7.51 6.54 -6.25
N LEU A 133 -6.33 7.08 -5.91
CA LEU A 133 -5.14 6.95 -6.76
C LEU A 133 -4.71 5.50 -6.91
N GLY A 134 -4.70 4.71 -5.83
CA GLY A 134 -4.40 3.29 -5.88
C GLY A 134 -5.39 2.49 -6.75
N PHE A 135 -6.68 2.82 -6.67
CA PHE A 135 -7.74 2.16 -7.42
C PHE A 135 -7.66 2.44 -8.93
N ILE A 136 -7.15 3.61 -9.32
CA ILE A 136 -6.90 3.95 -10.73
C ILE A 136 -5.58 3.32 -11.21
N TYR A 137 -4.55 3.37 -10.37
CA TYR A 137 -3.21 2.95 -10.73
C TYR A 137 -3.09 1.42 -10.93
N ALA A 138 -3.72 0.62 -10.06
CA ALA A 138 -3.70 -0.83 -10.16
C ALA A 138 -4.20 -1.36 -11.54
N PRO A 139 -5.42 -1.04 -12.02
CA PRO A 139 -5.87 -1.50 -13.33
C PRO A 139 -5.02 -0.92 -14.47
N TYR A 140 -4.54 0.32 -14.36
CA TYR A 140 -3.66 0.91 -15.37
C TYR A 140 -2.38 0.09 -15.61
N THR A 141 -1.73 -0.38 -14.54
CA THR A 141 -0.53 -1.24 -14.65
C THR A 141 -0.84 -2.62 -15.24
N ILE A 142 -2.05 -3.15 -15.01
CA ILE A 142 -2.49 -4.46 -15.52
C ILE A 142 -2.80 -4.40 -17.01
N PHE A 143 -3.53 -3.36 -17.46
CA PHE A 143 -3.91 -3.21 -18.87
C PHE A 143 -2.73 -2.87 -19.78
N LYS A 144 -1.63 -2.32 -19.24
CA LYS A 144 -0.46 -1.96 -20.04
C LYS A 144 0.30 -3.20 -20.55
N PRO A 145 0.52 -3.37 -21.87
CA PRO A 145 0.99 -4.61 -22.47
C PRO A 145 2.35 -5.12 -21.98
N ASN A 146 3.24 -4.27 -21.45
CA ASN A 146 4.62 -4.65 -21.12
C ASN A 146 4.95 -4.62 -19.61
N CYS A 147 3.94 -4.51 -18.73
CA CYS A 147 4.17 -4.13 -17.32
C CYS A 147 3.77 -5.17 -16.28
N SER A 148 2.84 -6.07 -16.59
CA SER A 148 2.47 -7.14 -15.68
C SER A 148 2.04 -8.39 -16.44
N ASN A 149 3.01 -9.27 -16.68
CA ASN A 149 2.76 -10.56 -17.34
C ASN A 149 2.07 -11.53 -16.37
N SER A 150 2.44 -11.51 -15.08
CA SER A 150 1.83 -12.37 -14.05
C SER A 150 0.34 -12.07 -13.81
N ALA A 151 -0.05 -10.79 -13.78
CA ALA A 151 -1.47 -10.42 -13.63
C ALA A 151 -2.31 -10.82 -14.85
N LYS A 152 -1.73 -10.77 -16.06
CA LYS A 152 -2.44 -11.18 -17.29
C LYS A 152 -2.66 -12.68 -17.36
N VAL A 153 -1.71 -13.48 -16.88
CA VAL A 153 -1.87 -14.93 -16.76
C VAL A 153 -3.03 -15.26 -15.80
N LEU A 154 -3.12 -14.55 -14.67
CA LEU A 154 -4.27 -14.69 -13.77
C LEU A 154 -5.60 -14.30 -14.40
N LEU A 155 -5.68 -13.12 -15.04
CA LEU A 155 -6.92 -12.67 -15.67
C LEU A 155 -7.38 -13.62 -16.76
N LYS A 156 -6.44 -14.18 -17.53
CA LYS A 156 -6.71 -15.19 -18.55
C LYS A 156 -7.19 -16.53 -17.95
N ASN A 157 -6.63 -16.94 -16.82
CA ASN A 157 -7.08 -18.13 -16.10
C ASN A 157 -8.45 -17.93 -15.44
N LEU A 158 -8.73 -16.74 -14.91
CA LEU A 158 -10.05 -16.39 -14.37
C LEU A 158 -11.10 -16.32 -15.48
N SER A 159 -10.80 -15.71 -16.63
CA SER A 159 -11.74 -15.68 -17.76
C SER A 159 -12.06 -17.08 -18.30
N ASN A 160 -11.08 -18.00 -18.28
CA ASN A 160 -11.28 -19.39 -18.66
C ASN A 160 -12.02 -20.23 -17.59
N LEU A 161 -12.20 -19.71 -16.38
CA LEU A 161 -12.95 -20.36 -15.29
C LEU A 161 -14.42 -19.91 -15.25
N PHE A 162 -14.75 -18.80 -15.93
CA PHE A 162 -16.09 -18.24 -16.03
C PHE A 162 -16.73 -18.44 -17.42
N ILE A 163 -16.13 -19.26 -18.27
CA ILE A 163 -16.64 -19.76 -19.57
C ILE A 163 -16.65 -21.28 -19.50
#